data_AF-A0A7S0BC28-F1
#
_entry.id   AF-A0A7S0BC28-F1
#
_cell.length_a   1.000
_cell.length_b   1.000
_cell.length_c   1.000
_cell.angle_alpha   90.00
_cell.angle_beta   90.00
_cell.angle_gamma   90.00
#
_symmetry.space_group_name_H-M   'P 1'
#
loop_
_entity.id
_entity.type
_entity.pdbx_description
1 polymer ?
#
loop_
_entity_poly.entity_id
_entity_poly.type
_entity_poly.pdbx_seq_one_letter_code
_entity_poly.pdbx_strand_id
1 'polypeptide(L)'
;LGGEKGKGLIIFAELRSIDDSLFLEMEFQNTLQVPMAGFAAQFNKNAFGIVPASALSLKEPLPALKSEVVMLPLQFGGATDPQKGTMLQLAIKCEPCGVLYMIYDIGRHLDTLFSA
;
A
#
# COMPACT_ATOMS: atom_id res chain seq x y z
N LEU A 1 -6.16 5.56 -3.55
CA LEU A 1 -7.54 5.38 -3.00
C LEU A 1 -8.10 6.74 -2.63
N GLY A 2 -9.31 7.09 -3.07
CA GLY A 2 -9.92 8.41 -2.79
C GLY A 2 -10.85 8.41 -1.57
N GLY A 3 -11.04 9.58 -0.94
CA GLY A 3 -11.62 9.72 0.41
C GLY A 3 -13.04 9.18 0.60
N GLU A 4 -13.94 9.30 -0.39
CA GLU A 4 -15.28 8.71 -0.30
C GLU A 4 -15.23 7.17 -0.28
N LYS A 5 -14.44 6.57 -1.18
CA LYS A 5 -14.24 5.11 -1.24
C LYS A 5 -13.42 4.60 -0.05
N GLY A 6 -12.57 5.46 0.52
CA GLY A 6 -11.76 5.18 1.68
C GLY A 6 -12.41 5.52 3.03
N LYS A 7 -13.68 5.94 3.03
CA LYS A 7 -14.44 6.32 4.25
C LYS A 7 -13.70 7.32 5.14
N GLY A 8 -13.10 8.33 4.50
CA GLY A 8 -12.30 9.36 5.17
C GLY A 8 -10.80 9.10 5.24
N LEU A 9 -10.33 8.00 4.64
CA LEU A 9 -8.90 7.76 4.40
C LEU A 9 -8.57 7.96 2.92
N ILE A 10 -7.59 8.81 2.62
CA ILE A 10 -6.98 8.93 1.30
C ILE A 10 -5.62 8.24 1.34
N ILE A 11 -5.29 7.50 0.27
CA ILE A 11 -3.98 6.83 0.16
C ILE A 11 -3.41 7.12 -1.21
N PHE A 12 -2.23 7.73 -1.22
CA PHE A 12 -1.35 7.83 -2.39
C PHE A 12 -0.29 6.73 -2.29
N ALA A 13 0.11 6.17 -3.43
CA ALA A 13 1.13 5.12 -3.47
C ALA A 13 2.00 5.27 -4.71
N GLU A 14 3.30 5.09 -4.53
CA GLU A 14 4.30 5.09 -5.60
C GLU A 14 5.35 4.00 -5.33
N LEU A 15 5.75 3.29 -6.38
CA LEU A 15 6.83 2.31 -6.29
C LEU A 15 8.18 3.03 -6.31
N ARG A 16 9.05 2.71 -5.36
CA ARG A 16 10.40 3.26 -5.23
C ARG A 16 11.43 2.12 -5.21
N SER A 17 12.59 2.35 -5.84
CA SER A 17 13.79 1.54 -5.61
C SER A 17 14.82 2.42 -4.91
N ILE A 18 15.37 1.96 -3.79
CA ILE A 18 16.38 2.64 -2.98
C ILE A 18 17.42 1.59 -2.63
N ASP A 19 18.68 1.82 -3.04
CA ASP A 19 19.80 0.89 -2.79
C ASP A 19 19.45 -0.57 -3.11
N ASP A 20 18.93 -0.80 -4.31
CA ASP A 20 18.47 -2.10 -4.84
C ASP A 20 17.33 -2.77 -4.02
N SER A 21 16.73 -2.03 -3.10
CA SER A 21 15.57 -2.48 -2.32
C SER A 21 14.29 -1.85 -2.84
N LEU A 22 13.27 -2.68 -3.02
CA LEU A 22 11.97 -2.26 -3.55
C LEU A 22 11.04 -1.82 -2.41
N PHE A 23 10.38 -0.68 -2.56
CA PHE A 23 9.42 -0.16 -1.59
C PHE A 23 8.13 0.32 -2.26
N LEU A 24 7.02 0.18 -1.56
CA LEU A 24 5.82 0.95 -1.82
C LEU A 24 5.79 2.14 -0.86
N GLU A 25 6.14 3.31 -1.37
CA GLU A 25 5.97 4.58 -0.66
C GLU A 25 4.47 4.89 -0.63
N MET A 26 3.91 5.11 0.54
CA MET A 26 2.49 5.38 0.72
C MET A 26 2.27 6.59 1.63
N GLU A 27 1.44 7.53 1.19
CA GLU A 27 0.94 8.61 2.04
C GLU A 27 -0.50 8.33 2.46
N PHE A 28 -0.70 8.17 3.76
CA PHE A 28 -2.01 8.01 4.39
C PHE A 28 -2.49 9.37 4.88
N GLN A 29 -3.65 9.83 4.42
CA GLN A 29 -4.25 11.08 4.87
C GLN A 29 -5.61 10.80 5.53
N ASN A 30 -5.71 11.08 6.84
CA ASN A 30 -6.95 11.01 7.58
C ASN A 30 -7.73 12.32 7.39
N THR A 31 -8.89 12.26 6.73
CA THR A 31 -9.77 13.41 6.51
C THR A 31 -10.92 13.47 7.52
N LEU A 32 -10.97 12.56 8.49
CA LEU A 32 -11.97 12.57 9.57
C LEU A 32 -11.51 13.43 10.75
N GLN A 33 -12.50 13.79 11.58
CA GLN A 33 -12.31 14.49 12.86
C GLN A 33 -11.98 13.53 14.03
N VAL A 34 -11.78 12.24 13.74
CA VAL A 34 -11.42 11.21 14.72
C VAL A 34 -10.11 10.52 14.32
N PRO A 35 -9.30 10.04 15.28
CA PRO A 35 -8.08 9.30 14.97
C PRO A 35 -8.40 7.95 14.30
N MET A 36 -7.46 7.45 13.50
CA MET A 36 -7.51 6.12 12.88
C MET A 36 -6.41 5.22 13.45
N ALA A 37 -6.69 3.93 13.63
CA ALA A 37 -5.74 2.96 14.18
C ALA A 37 -5.95 1.56 13.59
N GLY A 38 -5.12 0.59 13.99
CA GLY A 38 -5.25 -0.80 13.57
C GLY A 38 -4.96 -1.02 12.08
N PHE A 39 -4.02 -0.24 11.54
CA PHE A 39 -3.56 -0.30 10.17
C PHE A 39 -2.85 -1.62 9.89
N ALA A 40 -3.34 -2.34 8.90
CA ALA A 40 -2.69 -3.53 8.37
C ALA A 40 -2.87 -3.57 6.85
N ALA A 41 -1.86 -4.07 6.14
CA ALA A 41 -1.89 -4.22 4.69
C ALA A 41 -1.70 -5.69 4.30
N GLN A 42 -2.44 -6.13 3.28
CA GLN A 42 -2.30 -7.44 2.68
C GLN A 42 -2.39 -7.35 1.17
N PHE A 43 -1.50 -8.06 0.48
CA PHE A 43 -1.48 -8.14 -0.98
C PHE A 43 -2.21 -9.40 -1.40
N ASN A 44 -3.01 -9.31 -2.47
CA ASN A 44 -3.45 -10.51 -3.18
C ASN A 44 -2.28 -11.07 -4.02
N LYS A 45 -2.44 -12.33 -4.47
CA LYS A 45 -1.59 -12.90 -5.52
C LYS A 45 -1.55 -11.96 -6.72
N ASN A 46 -0.36 -11.80 -7.29
CA ASN A 46 -0.09 -10.96 -8.45
C ASN A 46 0.87 -11.67 -9.41
N ALA A 47 1.05 -11.14 -10.62
CA ALA A 47 1.83 -11.83 -11.65
C ALA A 47 3.32 -12.00 -11.29
N PHE A 48 3.86 -11.12 -10.44
CA PHE A 48 5.29 -11.05 -10.11
C PHE A 48 5.64 -11.69 -8.77
N GLY A 49 4.64 -12.16 -8.01
CA GLY A 49 4.87 -12.72 -6.67
C GLY A 49 5.38 -11.68 -5.66
N ILE A 50 5.05 -10.41 -5.88
CA ILE A 50 5.42 -9.31 -4.99
C ILE A 50 4.61 -9.43 -3.69
N VAL A 51 5.30 -9.37 -2.55
CA VAL A 51 4.70 -9.37 -1.22
C VAL A 51 5.41 -8.38 -0.29
N PRO A 52 4.76 -7.89 0.78
CA PRO A 52 5.44 -7.13 1.82
C PRO A 52 6.55 -7.96 2.47
N ALA A 53 7.72 -7.36 2.65
CA ALA A 53 8.83 -7.95 3.41
C ALA A 53 8.67 -7.74 4.93
N SER A 54 7.79 -6.82 5.34
CA SER A 54 7.44 -6.57 6.74
C SER A 54 5.96 -6.18 6.88
N ALA A 55 5.48 -6.12 8.13
CA ALA A 55 4.20 -5.52 8.43
C ALA A 55 4.23 -4.00 8.17
N LEU A 56 3.05 -3.42 7.90
CA LEU A 56 2.90 -1.98 7.74
C LEU A 56 3.32 -1.26 9.04
N SER A 57 4.34 -0.41 8.95
CA SER A 57 4.90 0.30 10.10
C SER A 57 4.43 1.76 10.13
N LEU A 58 3.15 1.97 10.39
CA LEU A 58 2.55 3.29 10.56
C LEU A 58 2.57 3.70 12.04
N LYS A 59 2.82 4.97 12.35
CA LYS A 59 2.76 5.47 13.73
C LYS A 59 1.30 5.63 14.15
N GLU A 60 0.86 4.71 14.99
CA GLU A 60 -0.53 4.70 15.45
C GLU A 60 -0.76 5.47 16.76
N PRO A 61 -1.96 6.07 16.92
CA PRO A 61 -2.98 6.25 15.87
C PRO A 61 -2.61 7.38 14.89
N LEU A 62 -3.05 7.28 13.64
CA LEU A 62 -3.01 8.40 12.68
C LEU A 62 -4.00 9.48 13.16
N PRO A 63 -3.54 10.66 13.60
CA PRO A 63 -4.44 11.65 14.20
C PRO A 63 -5.44 12.22 13.19
N ALA A 64 -6.52 12.81 13.70
CA ALA A 64 -7.52 13.51 12.89
C ALA A 64 -6.89 14.61 12.03
N LEU A 65 -7.31 14.71 10.76
CA LEU A 65 -6.83 15.72 9.80
C LEU A 65 -5.30 15.75 9.62
N LYS A 66 -4.63 14.60 9.81
CA LYS A 66 -3.18 14.46 9.63
C LYS A 66 -2.84 13.44 8.56
N SER A 67 -1.61 13.53 8.07
CA SER A 67 -1.02 12.56 7.15
C SER A 67 0.28 11.98 7.67
N GLU A 68 0.61 10.80 7.15
CA GLU A 68 1.86 10.10 7.41
C GLU A 68 2.34 9.39 6.15
N VAL A 69 3.65 9.49 5.88
CA VAL A 69 4.31 8.78 4.78
C VAL A 69 5.03 7.57 5.36
N VAL A 70 4.83 6.41 4.74
CA VAL A 70 5.46 5.15 5.13
C VAL A 70 6.11 4.47 3.93
N MET A 71 7.23 3.80 4.18
CA MET A 71 7.94 2.99 3.21
C MET A 71 7.68 1.52 3.53
N LEU A 72 6.83 0.86 2.75
CA LEU A 72 6.58 -0.57 2.92
C LEU A 72 7.59 -1.36 2.07
N PRO A 73 8.57 -2.06 2.67
CA PRO A 73 9.52 -2.85 1.91
C PRO A 73 8.79 -4.01 1.22
N LEU A 74 9.18 -4.27 -0.02
CA LEU A 74 8.63 -5.31 -0.87
C LEU A 74 9.72 -6.32 -1.21
N GLN A 75 9.30 -7.56 -1.40
CA GLN A 75 10.16 -8.63 -1.89
C GLN A 75 9.42 -9.51 -2.89
N PHE A 76 10.18 -10.23 -3.69
CA PHE A 76 9.68 -11.26 -4.59
C PHE A 76 9.63 -12.63 -3.87
N GLY A 77 8.95 -13.61 -4.48
CA GLY A 77 8.90 -14.98 -3.96
C GLY A 77 7.56 -15.38 -3.29
N GLY A 78 6.55 -14.50 -3.36
CA GLY A 78 5.17 -14.86 -3.03
C GLY A 78 4.49 -15.72 -4.10
N ALA A 79 3.29 -16.20 -3.78
CA ALA A 79 2.47 -16.95 -4.74
C ALA A 79 2.05 -16.07 -5.93
N THR A 80 2.18 -16.60 -7.14
CA THR A 80 1.92 -15.86 -8.38
C THR A 80 0.51 -16.13 -8.93
N ASP A 81 -0.02 -15.13 -9.63
CA ASP A 81 -1.21 -15.23 -10.48
C ASP A 81 -1.00 -14.40 -11.76
N PRO A 82 -0.54 -15.03 -12.85
CA PRO A 82 -0.24 -14.32 -14.10
C PRO A 82 -1.44 -13.58 -14.72
N GLN A 83 -2.68 -13.98 -14.42
CA GLN A 83 -3.87 -13.33 -14.98
C GLN A 83 -4.07 -11.90 -14.48
N LYS A 84 -3.38 -11.51 -13.39
CA LYS A 84 -3.43 -10.16 -12.82
C LYS A 84 -2.60 -9.14 -13.58
N GLY A 85 -1.69 -9.58 -14.47
CA GLY A 85 -0.81 -8.69 -15.23
C GLY A 85 -0.05 -7.72 -14.32
N THR A 86 -0.07 -6.42 -14.66
CA THR A 86 0.61 -5.36 -13.91
C THR A 86 -0.20 -4.81 -12.73
N MET A 87 -1.32 -5.42 -12.36
CA MET A 87 -2.18 -4.91 -11.30
C MET A 87 -1.83 -5.54 -9.95
N LEU A 88 -1.38 -4.71 -9.01
CA LEU A 88 -1.28 -5.06 -7.59
C LEU A 88 -2.59 -4.71 -6.88
N GLN A 89 -3.17 -5.68 -6.19
CA GLN A 89 -4.37 -5.47 -5.36
C GLN A 89 -3.96 -5.52 -3.89
N LEU A 90 -4.25 -4.44 -3.16
CA LEU A 90 -4.05 -4.34 -1.71
C LEU A 90 -5.39 -4.28 -0.99
N ALA A 91 -5.46 -4.97 0.14
CA ALA A 91 -6.43 -4.75 1.19
C ALA A 91 -5.75 -3.99 2.34
N ILE A 92 -6.36 -2.91 2.79
CA ILE A 92 -5.90 -2.09 3.92
C ILE A 92 -7.00 -2.08 4.96
N LYS A 93 -6.70 -2.61 6.14
CA LYS A 93 -7.59 -2.56 7.30
C LYS A 93 -7.24 -1.35 8.15
N CYS A 94 -8.23 -0.63 8.67
CA CYS A 94 -8.08 0.29 9.80
C CYS A 94 -9.44 0.52 10.48
N GLU A 95 -9.43 1.13 11.66
CA GLU A 95 -10.63 1.56 12.37
C GLU A 95 -10.72 3.09 12.33
N PRO A 96 -11.89 3.68 12.02
CA PRO A 96 -13.21 3.04 11.84
C PRO A 96 -13.54 2.59 10.40
N CYS A 97 -12.63 2.68 9.43
CA CYS A 97 -12.96 2.49 8.01
C CYS A 97 -13.26 1.04 7.61
N GLY A 98 -12.83 0.05 8.41
CA GLY A 98 -12.89 -1.37 8.09
C GLY A 98 -11.82 -1.77 7.08
N VAL A 99 -12.14 -2.69 6.17
CA VAL A 99 -11.23 -3.11 5.10
C VAL A 99 -11.52 -2.34 3.81
N LEU A 100 -10.49 -1.71 3.27
CA LEU A 100 -10.51 -0.93 2.04
C LEU A 100 -9.66 -1.63 0.98
N TYR A 101 -10.10 -1.62 -0.26
CA TYR A 101 -9.39 -2.23 -1.38
C TYR A 101 -8.84 -1.16 -2.31
N MET A 102 -7.58 -1.31 -2.71
CA MET A 102 -6.95 -0.47 -3.71
C MET A 102 -6.26 -1.32 -4.78
N ILE A 103 -6.25 -0.80 -6.00
CA ILE A 103 -5.53 -1.37 -7.13
C ILE A 103 -4.47 -0.37 -7.53
N TYR A 104 -3.25 -0.84 -7.73
CA TYR A 104 -2.11 -0.06 -8.18
C TYR A 104 -1.50 -0.75 -9.41
N ASP A 105 -1.33 0.01 -10.50
CA ASP A 105 -0.76 -0.49 -11.74
C ASP A 105 0.76 -0.24 -11.74
N ILE A 106 1.53 -1.30 -11.51
CA ILE A 106 3.01 -1.26 -11.54
C ILE A 106 3.57 -1.20 -12.96
N GLY A 107 2.73 -1.30 -13.99
CA GLY A 107 3.15 -1.27 -15.40
C GLY A 107 3.86 0.04 -15.78
N ARG A 108 3.60 1.12 -15.05
CA ARG A 108 4.26 2.42 -15.24
C ARG A 108 5.66 2.51 -14.62
N HIS A 109 6.03 1.51 -13.83
CA HIS A 109 7.28 1.46 -13.06
C HIS A 109 8.04 0.14 -13.30
N LEU A 110 7.84 -0.49 -14.47
CA LEU A 110 8.55 -1.73 -14.82
C LEU A 110 10.07 -1.53 -14.78
N ASP A 111 10.57 -0.37 -15.22
CA ASP A 111 12.00 -0.06 -15.14
C ASP A 111 12.48 -0.09 -13.69
N THR A 112 11.70 0.44 -12.75
CA THR A 112 12.00 0.37 -11.30
C THR A 112 11.98 -1.06 -10.76
N LEU A 113 11.11 -1.93 -11.30
CA LEU A 113 11.04 -3.34 -10.89
C LEU A 113 12.21 -4.19 -11.39
N PHE A 114 12.74 -3.86 -12.58
CA PHE A 114 13.82 -4.64 -13.22
C PHE A 114 15.21 -3.98 -13.09
N SER A 115 15.30 -2.87 -12.35
CA SER A 115 16.57 -2.22 -12.01
C SER A 115 17.02 -2.50 -10.57
N ALA A 116 16.21 -3.22 -9.77
CA ALA A 116 16.51 -3.69 -8.43
C ALA A 116 17.03 -5.15 -8.45
#